data_AF-A0A7V8WVZ0-F1
#
_entry.id   AF-A0A7V8WVZ0-F1
#
_cell.length_a   1.000
_cell.length_b   1.000
_cell.length_c   1.000
_cell.angle_alpha   90.00
_cell.angle_beta   90.00
_cell.angle_gamma   90.00
#
_symmetry.space_group_name_H-M   'P 1'
#
loop_
_entity.id
_entity.type
_entity.pdbx_description
1 polymer ?
#
loop_
_entity_poly.entity_id
_entity_poly.type
_entity_poly.pdbx_seq_one_letter_code
_entity_poly.pdbx_strand_id
1 'polypeptide(L)'
;MLSKIKKLQQSSLYYTLTDVRTLGLIVFTIMALLVTWSGIKVVQTNYDLQKQMSAMQQRNQVRQLENSNLALKNLYLETDQYIELVVRRQYNKASPGEKLLIVPKTVAMSHTVDVELPEVRGQSTGLEDTGPWYERNFNAWLEFLFRREG
;
A
#
# COMPACT_ATOMS: atom_id res chain seq x y z
N MET A 1 -54.16 38.49 10.71
CA MET A 1 -52.83 37.85 10.66
C MET A 1 -51.67 38.83 10.90
N LEU A 2 -51.84 40.14 10.70
CA LEU A 2 -50.79 41.15 10.92
C LEU A 2 -50.46 41.46 12.40
N SER A 3 -51.34 41.10 13.34
CA SER A 3 -51.13 41.33 14.78
C SER A 3 -50.12 40.38 15.43
N LYS A 4 -49.89 39.19 14.86
CA LYS A 4 -48.88 38.24 15.36
C LYS A 4 -47.44 38.70 15.05
N ILE A 5 -47.24 39.39 13.94
CA ILE A 5 -45.93 39.90 13.52
C ILE A 5 -45.48 41.06 14.44
N LYS A 6 -46.38 41.97 14.80
CA LYS A 6 -46.09 43.05 15.75
C LYS A 6 -45.75 42.54 17.16
N LYS A 7 -46.32 41.42 17.59
CA LYS A 7 -46.10 40.87 18.93
C LYS A 7 -44.75 40.17 19.09
N LEU A 8 -44.19 39.62 18.02
CA LEU A 8 -42.81 39.12 18.01
C LEU A 8 -41.82 40.28 18.22
N GLN A 9 -42.04 41.40 17.53
CA GLN A 9 -41.24 42.62 17.60
C GLN A 9 -41.23 43.30 18.98
N GLN A 10 -42.18 42.94 19.85
CA GLN A 10 -42.33 43.45 21.23
C GLN A 10 -41.94 42.39 22.28
N SER A 11 -41.19 41.36 21.90
CA SER A 11 -40.55 40.45 22.84
C SER A 11 -39.20 41.03 23.31
N SER A 12 -38.87 40.86 24.60
CA SER A 12 -37.64 41.38 25.22
C SER A 12 -36.34 40.96 24.52
N LEU A 13 -36.43 39.93 23.66
CA LEU A 13 -35.34 39.43 22.83
C LEU A 13 -34.80 40.49 21.87
N TYR A 14 -35.64 41.34 21.29
CA TYR A 14 -35.19 42.39 20.36
C TYR A 14 -34.36 43.46 21.07
N TYR A 15 -34.75 43.87 22.29
CA TYR A 15 -33.98 44.82 23.09
C TYR A 15 -32.64 44.24 23.54
N THR A 16 -32.60 42.95 23.90
CA THR A 16 -31.35 42.25 24.23
C THR A 16 -30.44 42.03 23.03
N LEU A 17 -30.98 41.94 21.80
CA LEU A 17 -30.19 41.81 20.56
C LEU A 17 -29.63 43.16 20.07
N THR A 18 -30.21 44.29 20.51
CA THR A 18 -29.71 45.64 20.21
C THR A 18 -28.74 46.18 21.26
N ASP A 19 -28.48 45.45 22.34
CA ASP A 19 -27.46 45.81 23.33
C ASP A 19 -26.07 45.70 22.69
N VAL A 20 -25.26 46.75 22.81
CA VAL A 20 -23.89 46.81 22.26
C VAL A 20 -23.03 45.63 22.74
N ARG A 21 -23.27 45.16 23.97
CA ARG A 21 -22.52 44.02 24.53
C ARG A 21 -22.85 42.70 23.84
N THR A 22 -24.13 42.43 23.59
CA THR A 22 -24.56 41.18 22.94
C THR A 22 -24.21 41.20 21.46
N LEU A 23 -24.31 42.37 20.81
CA LEU A 23 -23.95 42.54 19.40
C LEU A 23 -22.44 42.33 19.18
N GLY A 24 -21.61 42.82 20.10
CA GLY A 24 -20.16 42.54 20.11
C GLY A 24 -19.85 41.05 20.27
N LEU A 25 -20.55 40.35 21.18
CA LEU A 25 -20.38 38.90 21.36
C LEU A 25 -20.81 38.11 20.12
N ILE A 26 -21.93 38.47 19.49
CA ILE A 26 -22.42 37.80 18.27
C ILE A 26 -21.40 37.96 17.13
N VAL A 27 -20.91 39.17 16.89
CA VAL A 27 -19.88 39.43 15.85
C VAL A 27 -18.61 38.65 16.15
N PHE A 28 -18.17 38.63 17.41
CA PHE A 28 -17.01 37.84 17.82
C PHE A 28 -17.21 36.34 17.58
N THR A 29 -18.37 35.77 17.94
CA THR A 29 -18.70 34.37 17.69
C THR A 29 -18.71 34.04 16.20
N ILE A 30 -19.29 34.91 15.37
CA ILE A 30 -19.29 34.73 13.91
C ILE A 30 -17.85 34.74 13.37
N MET A 31 -17.04 35.70 13.80
CA MET A 31 -15.63 35.79 13.39
C MET A 31 -14.84 34.55 13.82
N ALA A 32 -15.04 34.07 15.05
CA ALA A 32 -14.39 32.86 15.55
C ALA A 32 -14.78 31.64 14.69
N LEU A 33 -16.07 31.46 14.39
CA LEU A 33 -16.54 30.36 13.55
C LEU A 33 -15.96 30.42 12.12
N LEU A 34 -15.88 31.61 11.52
CA LEU A 34 -15.29 31.81 10.20
C LEU A 34 -13.80 31.45 10.18
N VAL A 35 -13.05 31.87 11.20
CA VAL A 35 -11.62 31.54 11.33
C VAL A 35 -11.41 30.04 11.54
N THR A 36 -12.20 29.42 12.42
CA THR A 36 -12.13 27.97 12.65
C THR A 36 -12.43 27.18 11.38
N TRP A 37 -13.46 27.58 10.62
CA TRP A 37 -13.81 26.92 9.35
C TRP A 37 -12.71 27.05 8.29
N SER A 38 -12.09 28.23 8.20
CA SER A 38 -10.96 28.47 7.30
C SER A 38 -9.75 27.61 7.66
N GLY A 39 -9.42 27.52 8.96
CA GLY A 39 -8.30 26.72 9.45
C GLY A 39 -8.42 25.23 9.11
N ILE A 40 -9.61 24.65 9.26
CA ILE A 40 -9.85 23.23 8.94
C ILE A 40 -9.57 22.94 7.46
N LYS A 41 -10.03 23.80 6.55
CA LYS A 41 -9.81 23.64 5.09
C LYS A 41 -8.35 23.70 4.71
N VAL A 42 -7.57 24.59 5.35
CA VAL A 42 -6.13 24.71 5.09
C VAL A 42 -5.40 23.42 5.49
N VAL A 43 -5.71 22.87 6.67
CA VAL A 43 -5.11 21.61 7.12
C VAL A 43 -5.46 20.45 6.19
N GLN A 44 -6.72 20.34 5.80
CA GLN A 44 -7.17 19.29 4.87
C GLN A 44 -6.44 19.38 3.53
N THR A 45 -6.31 20.60 2.98
CA THR A 45 -5.62 20.83 1.71
C THR A 45 -4.14 20.48 1.82
N ASN A 46 -3.48 20.88 2.91
CA ASN A 46 -2.05 20.61 3.12
C ASN A 46 -1.79 19.10 3.26
N TYR A 47 -2.66 18.39 3.99
CA TYR A 47 -2.56 16.94 4.14
C TYR A 47 -2.75 16.21 2.81
N ASP A 48 -3.72 16.63 2.00
CA ASP A 48 -3.95 16.03 0.68
C ASP A 48 -2.77 16.27 -0.27
N LEU A 49 -2.20 17.48 -0.27
CA LEU A 49 -0.98 17.79 -1.02
C LEU A 49 0.19 16.91 -0.56
N GLN A 50 0.39 16.73 0.75
CA GLN A 50 1.44 15.86 1.28
C GLN A 50 1.24 14.41 0.87
N LYS A 51 0.00 13.92 0.87
CA LYS A 51 -0.35 12.56 0.44
C LYS A 51 -0.08 12.36 -1.06
N GLN A 52 -0.43 13.34 -1.89
CA GLN A 52 -0.13 13.29 -3.31
C GLN A 52 1.38 13.29 -3.56
N MET A 53 2.12 14.14 -2.83
CA MET A 53 3.58 14.20 -2.92
C MET A 53 4.24 12.87 -2.54
N SER A 54 3.85 12.28 -1.42
CA SER A 54 4.41 10.99 -0.98
C SER A 54 4.11 9.86 -1.95
N ALA A 55 2.89 9.83 -2.51
CA ALA A 55 2.52 8.87 -3.55
C ALA A 55 3.38 9.03 -4.82
N MET A 56 3.63 10.27 -5.26
CA MET A 56 4.49 10.54 -6.42
C MET A 56 5.96 10.19 -6.15
N GLN A 57 6.46 10.50 -4.96
CA GLN A 57 7.82 10.14 -4.54
C GLN A 57 8.01 8.62 -4.50
N GLN A 58 7.06 7.88 -3.93
CA GLN A 58 7.09 6.43 -3.88
C GLN A 58 7.10 5.82 -5.29
N ARG A 59 6.25 6.33 -6.19
CA ARG A 59 6.23 5.90 -7.60
C ARG A 59 7.56 6.15 -8.30
N ASN A 60 8.18 7.30 -8.05
CA ASN A 60 9.50 7.61 -8.60
C ASN A 60 10.59 6.68 -8.07
N GLN A 61 10.59 6.38 -6.77
CA GLN A 61 11.55 5.44 -6.16
C GLN A 61 11.42 4.04 -6.77
N VAL A 62 10.20 3.54 -6.94
CA VAL A 62 9.96 2.24 -7.60
C VAL A 62 10.52 2.24 -9.01
N ARG A 63 10.22 3.27 -9.82
CA ARG A 63 10.74 3.38 -11.19
C ARG A 63 12.26 3.49 -11.25
N GLN A 64 12.86 4.22 -10.31
CA GLN A 64 14.33 4.29 -10.20
C GLN A 64 14.91 2.92 -9.92
N LEU A 65 14.33 2.16 -8.98
CA LEU A 65 14.76 0.81 -8.66
C LEU A 65 14.59 -0.15 -9.85
N GLU A 66 13.47 -0.07 -10.58
CA GLU A 66 13.25 -0.83 -11.81
C GLU A 66 14.32 -0.54 -12.87
N ASN A 67 14.63 0.75 -13.10
CA ASN A 67 15.68 1.15 -14.02
C ASN A 67 17.06 0.65 -13.60
N SER A 68 17.40 0.77 -12.31
CA SER A 68 18.66 0.23 -11.77
C SER A 68 18.74 -1.29 -11.91
N ASN A 69 17.63 -1.99 -11.67
CA ASN A 69 17.56 -3.44 -11.84
C ASN A 69 17.72 -3.83 -13.32
N LEU A 70 17.09 -3.08 -14.24
CA LEU A 70 17.23 -3.31 -15.67
C LEU A 70 18.67 -3.06 -16.14
N ALA A 71 19.31 -1.99 -15.67
CA ALA A 71 20.71 -1.70 -15.97
C ALA A 71 21.63 -2.84 -15.47
N LEU A 72 21.41 -3.31 -14.23
CA LEU A 72 22.17 -4.43 -13.68
C LEU A 72 21.96 -5.73 -14.46
N LYS A 73 20.73 -6.01 -14.89
CA LYS A 73 20.41 -7.15 -15.76
C LYS A 73 21.17 -7.06 -17.09
N ASN A 74 21.16 -5.89 -17.73
CA ASN A 74 21.90 -5.71 -18.98
C ASN A 74 23.40 -5.95 -18.78
N LEU A 75 24.00 -5.38 -17.73
CA LEU A 75 25.40 -5.64 -17.38
C LEU A 75 25.68 -7.12 -17.15
N TYR A 76 24.78 -7.84 -16.45
CA TYR A 76 24.92 -9.28 -16.23
C TYR A 76 24.91 -10.06 -17.55
N LEU A 77 24.04 -9.70 -18.49
CA LEU A 77 23.96 -10.34 -19.81
C LEU A 77 25.20 -10.09 -20.68
N GLU A 78 25.92 -8.99 -20.43
CA GLU A 78 27.18 -8.67 -21.10
C GLU A 78 28.39 -9.40 -20.51
N THR A 79 28.25 -10.07 -19.36
CA THR A 79 29.38 -10.75 -18.71
C THR A 79 29.82 -12.02 -19.46
N ASP A 80 31.13 -12.29 -19.45
CA ASP A 80 31.70 -13.49 -20.05
C ASP A 80 31.11 -14.77 -19.45
N GLN A 81 30.81 -14.77 -18.16
CA GLN A 81 30.20 -15.91 -17.47
C GLN A 81 28.80 -16.20 -18.02
N TYR A 82 27.99 -15.17 -18.27
CA TYR A 82 26.68 -15.37 -18.86
C TYR A 82 26.80 -15.89 -20.31
N ILE A 83 27.69 -15.29 -21.11
CA ILE A 83 27.95 -15.73 -22.48
C ILE A 83 28.41 -17.19 -22.49
N GLU A 84 29.32 -17.57 -21.61
CA GLU A 84 29.82 -18.94 -21.47
C GLU A 84 28.70 -19.92 -21.09
N LEU A 85 27.85 -19.58 -20.12
CA LEU A 85 26.70 -20.41 -19.73
C LEU A 85 25.73 -20.61 -20.89
N VAL A 86 25.43 -19.54 -21.64
CA VAL A 86 24.57 -19.62 -22.83
C VAL A 86 25.22 -20.49 -23.91
N VAL A 87 26.53 -20.32 -24.15
CA VAL A 87 27.26 -21.11 -25.14
C VAL A 87 27.27 -22.60 -24.77
N ARG A 88 27.48 -22.93 -23.50
CA ARG A 88 27.42 -24.29 -22.98
C ARG A 88 26.03 -24.91 -23.19
N ARG A 89 24.97 -24.16 -22.86
CA ARG A 89 23.58 -24.64 -22.98
C ARG A 89 23.11 -24.79 -24.43
N GLN A 90 23.42 -23.82 -25.28
CA GLN A 90 22.87 -23.75 -26.64
C GLN A 90 23.70 -24.52 -27.65
N TYR A 91 25.03 -24.54 -27.50
CA TYR A 91 25.93 -25.12 -28.49
C TYR A 91 26.63 -26.39 -28.01
N ASN A 92 26.36 -26.86 -26.78
CA ASN A 92 27.05 -28.01 -26.19
C ASN A 92 28.59 -27.88 -26.31
N LYS A 93 29.10 -26.66 -26.13
CA LYS A 93 30.54 -26.37 -26.15
C LYS A 93 31.05 -26.32 -24.72
N ALA A 94 32.27 -26.81 -24.51
CA ALA A 94 32.99 -26.70 -23.25
C ALA A 94 34.25 -25.87 -23.45
N SER A 95 34.78 -25.33 -22.36
CA SER A 95 36.03 -24.57 -22.41
C SER A 95 37.22 -25.49 -22.74
N PRO A 96 38.32 -24.96 -23.31
CA PRO A 96 39.47 -25.78 -23.67
C PRO A 96 39.99 -26.59 -22.47
N GLY A 97 40.13 -27.91 -22.62
CA GLY A 97 40.57 -28.82 -21.56
C GLY A 97 39.45 -29.48 -20.74
N GLU A 98 38.19 -29.07 -20.93
CA GLU A 98 37.04 -29.71 -20.27
C GLU A 98 36.41 -30.81 -21.14
N LYS A 99 35.82 -31.82 -20.50
CA LYS A 99 35.11 -32.92 -21.16
C LYS A 99 33.61 -32.79 -20.94
N LEU A 100 32.85 -32.59 -22.02
CA LEU A 100 31.38 -32.54 -21.95
C LEU A 100 30.79 -33.95 -21.98
N LEU A 101 29.93 -34.27 -21.02
CA LEU A 101 29.16 -35.51 -20.97
C LEU A 101 27.69 -35.18 -21.23
N ILE A 102 27.16 -35.58 -22.39
CA ILE A 102 25.75 -35.41 -22.74
C ILE A 102 24.99 -36.68 -22.32
N VAL A 103 24.16 -36.55 -21.30
CA VAL A 103 23.38 -37.68 -20.77
C VAL A 103 21.96 -37.63 -21.35
N PRO A 104 21.45 -38.72 -21.94
CA PRO A 104 20.06 -38.79 -22.40
C PRO A 104 19.08 -38.55 -21.25
N LYS A 105 18.00 -37.81 -21.52
CA LYS A 105 16.99 -37.47 -20.50
C LYS A 105 16.46 -38.70 -19.76
N THR A 106 16.26 -39.81 -20.46
CA THR A 106 15.78 -41.07 -19.86
C THR A 106 16.71 -41.58 -18.76
N VAL A 107 18.02 -41.50 -18.97
CA VAL A 107 19.04 -41.92 -18.01
C VAL A 107 19.18 -40.91 -16.87
N ALA A 108 19.08 -39.61 -17.17
CA ALA A 108 19.10 -38.59 -16.12
C ALA A 108 17.92 -38.75 -15.16
N MET A 109 16.70 -38.93 -15.69
CA MET A 109 15.47 -39.07 -14.91
C MET A 109 15.39 -40.39 -14.14
N SER A 110 16.08 -41.46 -14.58
CA SER A 110 16.12 -42.71 -13.82
C SER A 110 17.07 -42.66 -12.62
N HIS A 111 17.93 -41.64 -12.55
CA HIS A 111 18.93 -41.46 -11.49
C HIS A 111 18.74 -40.13 -10.74
N THR A 112 17.63 -39.42 -10.93
CA THR A 112 17.27 -38.29 -10.07
C THR A 112 16.78 -38.81 -8.74
N VAL A 113 17.26 -38.21 -7.65
CA VAL A 113 16.62 -38.31 -6.35
C VAL A 113 15.30 -37.53 -6.45
N ASP A 114 14.20 -38.09 -5.95
CA ASP A 114 12.99 -37.31 -5.70
C ASP A 114 13.37 -36.24 -4.69
N VAL A 115 13.73 -35.06 -5.21
CA VAL A 115 13.79 -33.86 -4.40
C VAL A 115 12.34 -33.58 -4.07
N GLU A 116 11.93 -33.98 -2.87
CA GLU A 116 10.80 -33.35 -2.20
C GLU A 116 11.11 -31.85 -2.25
N LEU A 117 10.57 -31.17 -3.27
CA LEU A 117 10.43 -29.74 -3.26
C LEU A 117 9.83 -29.45 -1.91
N PRO A 118 10.45 -28.60 -1.06
CA PRO A 118 9.82 -28.23 0.19
C PRO A 118 8.41 -27.84 -0.21
N GLU A 119 7.41 -28.59 0.29
CA GLU A 119 6.03 -28.31 -0.01
C GLU A 119 5.90 -26.82 0.13
N VAL A 120 5.45 -26.16 -0.93
CA VAL A 120 5.13 -24.75 -0.86
C VAL A 120 4.16 -24.67 0.31
N ARG A 121 4.64 -24.22 1.47
CA ARG A 121 3.85 -23.98 2.68
C ARG A 121 2.92 -22.83 2.30
N GLY A 122 1.85 -23.22 1.63
CA GLY A 122 0.99 -22.34 0.85
C GLY A 122 -0.26 -23.09 0.39
N GLN A 123 -0.53 -24.26 0.96
CA GLN A 123 -1.87 -24.79 1.05
C GLN A 123 -2.17 -24.89 2.54
N SER A 124 -2.68 -23.78 3.10
CA SER A 124 -3.58 -23.87 4.24
C SER A 124 -4.65 -24.88 3.84
N THR A 125 -4.55 -26.07 4.40
CA THR A 125 -5.61 -27.08 4.36
C THR A 125 -6.90 -26.38 4.72
N GLY A 126 -7.82 -26.36 3.75
CA GLY A 126 -9.12 -25.72 3.89
C GLY A 126 -9.84 -26.28 5.09
N LEU A 127 -9.94 -25.48 6.15
CA LEU A 127 -11.14 -25.48 6.96
C LEU A 127 -12.19 -24.78 6.10
N GLU A 128 -13.26 -25.49 5.74
CA GLU A 128 -14.43 -24.89 5.11
C GLU A 128 -14.89 -23.70 5.94
N ASP A 129 -14.64 -22.50 5.43
CA ASP A 129 -14.73 -21.27 6.19
C ASP A 129 -16.12 -20.64 6.02
N THR A 130 -17.10 -21.23 6.71
CA THR A 130 -18.53 -20.84 6.60
C THR A 130 -18.91 -19.60 7.44
N GLY A 131 -17.95 -18.78 7.86
CA GLY A 131 -18.18 -17.61 8.74
C GLY A 131 -18.28 -16.24 8.02
N PRO A 132 -18.69 -15.16 8.71
CA PRO A 132 -18.54 -13.78 8.24
C PRO A 132 -17.07 -13.35 8.09
N TRP A 133 -16.79 -12.40 7.20
CA TRP A 133 -15.41 -12.02 6.82
C TRP A 133 -14.55 -11.45 7.96
N TYR A 134 -15.16 -10.82 8.96
CA TYR A 134 -14.44 -10.21 10.08
C TYR A 134 -13.92 -11.25 11.07
N GLU A 135 -14.66 -12.34 11.29
CA GLU A 135 -14.24 -13.48 12.12
C GLU A 135 -13.05 -14.21 11.49
N ARG A 136 -13.09 -14.41 10.17
CA ARG A 136 -11.97 -14.98 9.42
C ARG A 136 -10.68 -14.20 9.57
N ASN A 137 -10.77 -12.88 9.37
CA ASN A 137 -9.61 -12.01 9.42
C ASN A 137 -9.02 -12.00 10.84
N PHE A 138 -9.86 -11.90 11.87
CA PHE A 138 -9.40 -11.93 13.25
C PHE A 138 -8.73 -13.27 13.62
N ASN A 139 -9.32 -14.40 13.22
CA ASN A 139 -8.73 -15.72 13.45
C ASN A 139 -7.40 -15.89 12.72
N ALA A 140 -7.29 -15.42 11.47
CA ALA A 140 -6.03 -15.44 10.72
C ALA A 140 -4.93 -14.60 11.40
N TRP A 141 -5.28 -13.44 11.97
CA TRP A 141 -4.35 -12.60 12.74
C TRP A 141 -3.93 -13.24 14.07
N LEU A 142 -4.87 -13.83 14.80
CA LEU A 142 -4.54 -14.57 16.03
C LEU A 142 -3.62 -15.76 15.72
N GLU A 143 -3.94 -16.51 14.68
CA GLU A 143 -3.12 -17.62 14.24
C GLU A 143 -1.72 -17.15 13.84
N PHE A 144 -1.59 -16.08 13.07
CA PHE A 144 -0.29 -15.49 12.72
C PHE A 144 0.51 -15.06 13.95
N LEU A 145 -0.13 -14.39 14.92
CA LEU A 145 0.56 -13.85 16.10
C LEU A 145 0.96 -14.91 17.12
N PHE A 146 0.22 -16.02 17.19
CA PHE A 146 0.41 -17.04 18.22
C PHE A 146 0.88 -18.40 17.70
N ARG A 147 1.02 -18.58 16.37
CA ARG A 147 1.71 -19.73 15.77
C ARG A 147 3.22 -19.55 15.93
N ARG A 148 3.69 -19.69 17.16
CA ARG A 148 5.11 -19.82 17.49
C ARG A 148 5.57 -21.19 17.00
N GLU A 149 6.45 -21.18 16.00
CA GLU A 149 7.13 -22.37 15.51
C GLU A 149 7.83 -23.09 16.67
N GLY A 150 7.59 -24.40 16.77
CA GLY A 150 8.38 -25.37 17.53
C GLY A 150 8.85 -26.42 16.56
#